data_AF-A0A7C6T1K1-F1
#
_entry.id   AF-A0A7C6T1K1-F1
#
_cell.length_a   1.000
_cell.length_b   1.000
_cell.length_c   1.000
_cell.angle_alpha   90.00
_cell.angle_beta   90.00
_cell.angle_gamma   90.00
#
_symmetry.space_group_name_H-M   'P 1'
#
loop_
_entity.id
_entity.type
_entity.pdbx_description
1 polymer ?
#
loop_
_entity_poly.entity_id
_entity_poly.type
_entity_poly.pdbx_seq_one_letter_code
_entity_poly.pdbx_strand_id
1 'polypeptide(L)'
;MIGGAAEPRPTGEGSKILWADVREMLGVTVSELRSLRGAFGDLLGLDVGRTVSKEMVPVLAHLERLRREGVPDDEIRQRIISLSSEPGWPEEVLTRMEAASTASGAAFEAAYLTQIASVAPDITPGEPPGESQAPEVVSGDTLDKVREMVLDLRREIAMNTHSDREIMLQLTQCVRKLALEVRDLRYAFLLASSRKDRKKGIKTLSRLLSN
;
A
#
# COMPACT_ATOMS: atom_id res chain seq x y z
N MET A 1 33.55 -27.99 3.19
CA MET A 1 33.61 -26.53 3.37
C MET A 1 33.14 -25.87 2.08
N ILE A 2 31.86 -25.56 1.96
CA ILE A 2 31.34 -24.78 0.83
C ILE A 2 30.89 -23.46 1.44
N GLY A 3 31.78 -22.48 1.40
CA GLY A 3 31.45 -21.09 1.67
C GLY A 3 30.67 -20.57 0.47
N GLY A 4 29.34 -20.60 0.57
CA GLY A 4 28.46 -19.88 -0.33
C GLY A 4 28.60 -18.40 -0.05
N ALA A 5 29.32 -17.69 -0.91
CA ALA A 5 29.41 -16.25 -0.91
C ALA A 5 28.00 -15.66 -0.92
N ALA A 6 27.67 -14.91 0.12
CA ALA A 6 26.47 -14.10 0.18
C ALA A 6 26.47 -13.16 -1.04
N GLU A 7 25.51 -13.35 -1.94
CA GLU A 7 25.21 -12.34 -2.96
C GLU A 7 24.86 -11.03 -2.23
N PRO A 8 25.57 -9.93 -2.52
CA PRO A 8 25.20 -8.64 -1.97
C PRO A 8 23.83 -8.26 -2.54
N ARG A 9 22.85 -8.07 -1.63
CA ARG A 9 21.59 -7.39 -1.93
C ARG A 9 21.90 -6.12 -2.73
N PRO A 10 21.16 -5.80 -3.80
CA PRO A 10 21.34 -4.54 -4.48
C PRO A 10 20.98 -3.41 -3.52
N THR A 11 22.00 -2.77 -2.94
CA THR A 11 21.88 -1.45 -2.34
C THR A 11 21.54 -0.50 -3.47
N GLY A 12 20.25 -0.28 -3.69
CA GLY A 12 19.77 0.79 -4.54
C GLY A 12 20.21 2.12 -3.95
N GLU A 13 21.34 2.64 -4.40
CA GLU A 13 21.66 4.05 -4.22
C GLU A 13 20.56 4.84 -4.94
N GLY A 14 19.53 5.23 -4.19
CA GLY A 14 18.44 6.07 -4.69
C GLY A 14 19.04 7.28 -5.40
N SER A 15 18.84 7.36 -6.71
CA SER A 15 19.46 8.40 -7.54
C SER A 15 19.05 9.78 -6.99
N LYS A 16 20.03 10.49 -6.44
CA LYS A 16 19.83 11.84 -5.87
C LYS A 16 19.74 12.84 -7.01
N ILE A 17 18.67 13.64 -7.01
CA ILE A 17 18.39 14.69 -8.00
C ILE A 17 18.43 16.06 -7.33
N LEU A 18 18.72 17.13 -8.08
CA LEU A 18 18.74 18.47 -7.53
C LEU A 18 17.33 19.01 -7.33
N TRP A 19 17.12 19.84 -6.31
CA TRP A 19 15.85 20.57 -6.13
C TRP A 19 15.46 21.42 -7.36
N ALA A 20 16.44 21.85 -8.15
CA ALA A 20 16.20 22.56 -9.41
C ALA A 20 15.52 21.66 -10.46
N ASP A 21 15.90 20.39 -10.53
CA ASP A 21 15.30 19.42 -11.46
C ASP A 21 13.90 19.01 -10.97
N VAL A 22 13.73 18.87 -9.64
CA VAL A 22 12.41 18.63 -9.02
C VAL A 22 11.43 19.76 -9.35
N ARG A 23 11.90 21.01 -9.32
CA ARG A 23 11.11 22.18 -9.70
C ARG A 23 10.61 22.06 -11.14
N GLU A 24 11.51 21.70 -12.06
CA GLU A 24 11.18 21.57 -13.49
C GLU A 24 10.16 20.45 -13.71
N MET A 25 10.33 19.31 -13.04
CA MET A 25 9.41 18.17 -13.14
C MET A 25 8.02 18.45 -12.58
N LEU A 26 7.92 19.25 -11.50
CA LEU A 26 6.65 19.58 -10.84
C LEU A 26 5.97 20.83 -11.44
N GLY A 27 6.70 21.62 -12.23
CA GLY A 27 6.17 22.86 -12.82
C GLY A 27 5.88 23.98 -11.81
N VAL A 28 6.52 23.94 -10.64
CA VAL A 28 6.29 24.88 -9.52
C VAL A 28 7.27 26.03 -9.47
N THR A 29 6.88 27.10 -8.79
CA THR A 29 7.76 28.22 -8.49
C THR A 29 8.77 27.86 -7.40
N VAL A 30 9.89 28.60 -7.36
CA VAL A 30 10.93 28.44 -6.31
C VAL A 30 10.35 28.74 -4.93
N SER A 31 9.41 29.67 -4.82
CA SER A 31 8.71 30.02 -3.58
C SER A 31 7.83 28.90 -3.07
N GLU A 32 7.05 28.25 -3.96
CA GLU A 32 6.19 27.12 -3.60
C GLU A 32 7.00 25.91 -3.17
N LEU A 33 8.08 25.60 -3.90
CA LEU A 33 8.97 24.49 -3.56
C LEU A 33 9.66 24.71 -2.20
N ARG A 34 10.07 25.95 -1.90
CA ARG A 34 10.63 26.31 -0.59
C ARG A 34 9.59 26.24 0.52
N SER A 35 8.36 26.69 0.26
CA SER A 35 7.24 26.57 1.19
C SER A 35 6.91 25.10 1.47
N LEU A 36 6.88 24.25 0.45
CA LEU A 36 6.61 22.82 0.58
C LEU A 36 7.70 22.11 1.38
N ARG A 37 8.97 22.46 1.12
CA ARG A 37 10.10 21.99 1.92
C ARG A 37 10.02 22.46 3.38
N GLY A 38 9.68 23.72 3.63
CA GLY A 38 9.53 24.24 4.99
C GLY A 38 8.37 23.58 5.74
N ALA A 39 7.29 23.26 5.03
CA ALA A 39 6.08 22.71 5.63
C ALA A 39 6.08 21.18 5.78
N PHE A 40 6.89 20.42 5.04
CA PHE A 40 6.87 18.95 5.13
C PHE A 40 8.26 18.30 5.17
N GLY A 41 9.34 19.10 5.12
CA GLY A 41 10.70 18.58 5.05
C GLY A 41 11.14 17.82 6.30
N ASP A 42 10.66 18.23 7.47
CA ASP A 42 10.81 17.54 8.74
C ASP A 42 10.15 16.15 8.74
N LEU A 43 8.91 16.07 8.25
CA LEU A 43 8.13 14.83 8.22
C LEU A 43 8.65 13.82 7.20
N LEU A 44 9.16 14.30 6.06
CA LEU A 44 9.65 13.46 4.97
C LEU A 44 11.13 13.09 5.11
N GLY A 45 11.81 13.49 6.20
CA GLY A 45 13.24 13.26 6.39
C GLY A 45 14.09 13.91 5.28
N LEU A 46 13.63 15.04 4.73
CA LEU A 46 14.33 15.74 3.66
C LEU A 46 15.49 16.54 4.24
N ASP A 47 16.71 16.09 3.97
CA ASP A 47 17.92 16.77 4.39
C ASP A 47 17.95 18.24 3.95
N VAL A 48 18.68 19.06 4.72
CA VAL A 48 18.96 20.48 4.39
C VAL A 48 19.82 20.63 3.12
N GLY A 49 20.27 19.50 2.54
CA GLY A 49 21.02 19.43 1.30
C GLY A 49 20.31 19.98 0.05
N ARG A 50 21.09 20.13 -1.03
CA ARG A 50 20.61 20.59 -2.35
C ARG A 50 19.94 19.49 -3.17
N THR A 51 19.94 18.26 -2.66
CA THR A 51 19.52 17.05 -3.37
C THR A 51 18.39 16.34 -2.66
N VAL A 52 17.53 15.68 -3.44
CA VAL A 52 16.39 14.88 -3.00
C VAL A 52 16.46 13.50 -3.65
N SER A 53 15.96 12.46 -2.98
CA SER A 53 15.81 11.15 -3.62
C SER A 53 14.78 11.23 -4.75
N LYS A 54 15.09 10.66 -5.91
CA LYS A 54 14.13 10.62 -7.05
C LYS A 54 12.80 9.95 -6.69
N GLU A 55 12.81 9.02 -5.73
CA GLU A 55 11.62 8.33 -5.22
C GLU A 55 10.66 9.26 -4.48
N MET A 56 11.14 10.42 -4.01
CA MET A 56 10.33 11.40 -3.30
C MET A 56 9.56 12.34 -4.24
N VAL A 57 9.90 12.37 -5.54
CA VAL A 57 9.22 13.24 -6.52
C VAL A 57 7.71 13.00 -6.61
N PRO A 58 7.22 11.75 -6.70
CA PRO A 58 5.78 11.48 -6.71
C PRO A 58 5.08 11.91 -5.41
N VAL A 59 5.77 11.78 -4.27
CA VAL A 59 5.25 12.21 -2.95
C VAL A 59 5.11 13.73 -2.92
N LEU A 60 6.14 14.46 -3.36
CA LEU A 60 6.10 15.93 -3.47
C LEU A 60 5.01 16.39 -4.46
N ALA A 61 4.84 15.69 -5.58
CA ALA A 61 3.76 15.97 -6.54
C ALA A 61 2.37 15.79 -5.91
N HIS A 62 2.20 14.75 -5.08
CA HIS A 62 0.96 14.49 -4.39
C HIS A 62 0.63 15.58 -3.35
N LEU A 63 1.60 16.00 -2.55
CA LEU A 63 1.43 17.09 -1.58
C LEU A 63 1.08 18.41 -2.27
N GLU A 64 1.73 18.69 -3.39
CA GLU A 64 1.47 19.89 -4.17
C GLU A 64 0.06 19.88 -4.78
N ARG A 65 -0.40 18.71 -5.24
CA ARG A 65 -1.78 18.53 -5.70
C ARG A 65 -2.80 18.79 -4.59
N LEU A 66 -2.58 18.26 -3.38
CA LEU A 66 -3.46 18.50 -2.23
C LEU A 66 -3.55 19.99 -1.87
N ARG A 67 -2.43 20.72 -1.96
CA ARG A 67 -2.44 22.18 -1.78
C ARG A 67 -3.23 22.91 -2.85
N ARG A 68 -3.12 22.50 -4.12
CA ARG A 68 -3.94 23.07 -5.22
C ARG A 68 -5.43 22.78 -5.04
N GLU A 69 -5.77 21.66 -4.41
CA GLU A 69 -7.14 21.28 -4.04
C GLU A 69 -7.67 22.06 -2.82
N GLY A 70 -6.84 22.90 -2.19
CA GLY A 70 -7.23 23.77 -1.08
C GLY A 70 -7.19 23.12 0.30
N VAL A 71 -6.56 21.94 0.42
CA VAL A 71 -6.39 21.27 1.71
C VAL A 71 -5.35 22.04 2.54
N PRO A 72 -5.66 22.41 3.80
CA PRO A 72 -4.72 23.14 4.66
C PRO A 72 -3.53 22.26 5.04
N ASP A 73 -2.35 22.87 5.14
CA ASP A 73 -1.10 22.17 5.40
C ASP A 73 -1.13 21.34 6.69
N ASP A 74 -1.82 21.83 7.73
CA ASP A 74 -1.96 21.12 9.02
C ASP A 74 -2.75 19.80 8.88
N GLU A 75 -3.77 19.78 8.02
CA GLU A 75 -4.55 18.57 7.74
C GLU A 75 -3.74 17.57 6.91
N ILE A 76 -2.93 18.06 5.98
CA ILE A 76 -1.99 17.23 5.21
C ILE A 76 -0.94 16.62 6.16
N ARG A 77 -0.38 17.42 7.08
CA ARG A 77 0.58 16.94 8.10
C ARG A 77 -0.04 15.85 8.97
N GLN A 78 -1.25 16.07 9.48
CA GLN A 78 -1.99 15.10 10.29
C GLN A 78 -2.20 13.78 9.53
N ARG A 79 -2.59 13.85 8.24
CA ARG A 79 -2.73 12.66 7.39
C ARG A 79 -1.42 11.91 7.18
N ILE A 80 -0.31 12.61 6.95
CA ILE A 80 1.01 11.96 6.80
C ILE A 80 1.38 11.24 8.10
N ILE A 81 1.19 11.90 9.24
CA ILE A 81 1.50 11.32 10.55
C ILE A 81 0.63 10.09 10.80
N SER A 82 -0.68 10.16 10.58
CA SER A 82 -1.58 9.01 10.77
C SER A 82 -1.21 7.82 9.87
N LEU A 83 -0.82 8.09 8.62
CA LEU A 83 -0.38 7.07 7.68
C LEU A 83 1.00 6.50 8.00
N SER A 84 1.86 7.26 8.68
CA SER A 84 3.18 6.78 9.14
C SER A 84 3.11 6.00 10.45
N SER A 85 2.09 6.23 11.27
CA SER A 85 1.88 5.54 12.55
C SER A 85 1.12 4.22 12.41
N GLU A 86 0.35 4.05 11.34
CA GLU A 86 -0.33 2.79 11.04
C GLU A 86 0.45 2.07 9.94
N PRO A 87 1.03 0.88 10.20
CA PRO A 87 1.60 0.08 9.13
C PRO A 87 0.49 -0.17 8.12
N GLY A 88 0.68 0.31 6.89
CA GLY A 88 -0.30 0.14 5.84
C GLY A 88 -0.60 -1.35 5.64
N TRP A 89 -1.79 -1.66 5.14
CA TRP A 89 -2.25 -3.03 4.85
C TRP A 89 -1.18 -3.96 4.21
N PRO A 90 -0.30 -3.51 3.29
CA PRO A 90 0.76 -4.37 2.78
C PRO A 90 1.82 -4.72 3.82
N GLU A 91 2.28 -3.76 4.62
CA GLU A 91 3.32 -3.96 5.64
C GLU A 91 2.78 -4.76 6.83
N GLU A 92 1.51 -4.57 7.19
CA GLU A 92 0.87 -5.35 8.25
C GLU A 92 0.69 -6.82 7.85
N VAL A 93 0.36 -7.08 6.58
CA VAL A 93 0.30 -8.45 6.04
C VAL A 93 1.70 -9.06 5.92
N LEU A 94 2.70 -8.29 5.46
CA LEU A 94 4.08 -8.76 5.34
C LEU A 94 4.70 -9.08 6.70
N THR A 95 4.50 -8.23 7.70
CA THR A 95 4.98 -8.47 9.07
C THR A 95 4.31 -9.70 9.69
N ARG A 96 3.00 -9.91 9.47
CA ARG A 96 2.31 -11.14 9.88
C ARG A 96 2.82 -12.38 9.13
N MET A 97 3.12 -12.25 7.84
CA MET A 97 3.71 -13.33 7.03
C MET A 97 5.14 -13.65 7.46
N GLU A 98 5.97 -12.65 7.72
CA GLU A 98 7.33 -12.84 8.25
C GLU A 98 7.29 -13.47 9.64
N ALA A 99 6.39 -13.03 10.52
CA ALA A 99 6.18 -13.68 11.82
C ALA A 99 5.77 -15.15 11.66
N ALA A 100 4.87 -15.46 10.74
CA ALA A 100 4.45 -16.83 10.42
C ALA A 100 5.60 -17.67 9.81
N SER A 101 6.41 -17.07 8.92
CA SER A 101 7.57 -17.72 8.32
C SER A 101 8.69 -17.97 9.34
N THR A 102 8.91 -17.04 10.28
CA THR A 102 9.93 -17.17 11.34
C THR A 102 9.50 -18.22 12.36
N ALA A 103 8.21 -18.27 12.72
CA ALA A 103 7.64 -19.33 13.54
C ALA A 103 7.75 -20.70 12.86
N SER A 104 7.53 -20.77 11.55
CA SER A 104 7.71 -21.99 10.73
C SER A 104 9.19 -22.40 10.63
N GLY A 105 10.12 -21.45 10.50
CA GLY A 105 11.56 -21.69 10.48
C GLY A 105 12.10 -22.20 11.82
N ALA A 106 11.65 -21.62 12.93
CA ALA A 106 11.98 -22.10 14.28
C ALA A 106 11.43 -23.50 14.54
N ALA A 107 10.22 -23.81 14.04
CA ALA A 107 9.65 -25.15 14.08
C ALA A 107 10.44 -26.16 13.22
N PHE A 108 10.97 -25.72 12.08
CA PHE A 108 11.78 -26.56 11.19
C PHE A 108 13.19 -26.83 11.74
N GLU A 109 13.88 -25.84 12.31
CA GLU A 109 15.18 -26.04 12.97
C GLU A 109 15.07 -26.92 14.22
N ALA A 110 14.01 -26.74 15.03
CA ALA A 110 13.74 -27.61 16.16
C ALA A 110 13.46 -29.06 15.72
N ALA A 111 12.72 -29.26 14.63
CA ALA A 111 12.48 -30.59 14.06
C ALA A 111 13.77 -31.23 13.49
N TYR A 112 14.63 -30.45 12.84
CA TYR A 112 15.88 -30.92 12.24
C TYR A 112 16.91 -31.34 13.30
N LEU A 113 17.07 -30.56 14.38
CA LEU A 113 17.96 -30.91 15.50
C LEU A 113 17.49 -32.17 16.25
N THR A 114 16.18 -32.38 16.36
CA THR A 114 15.60 -33.59 16.98
C THR A 114 15.84 -34.84 16.12
N GLN A 115 15.91 -34.69 14.79
CA GLN A 115 16.13 -35.80 13.87
C GLN A 115 17.60 -36.24 13.81
N ILE A 116 18.56 -35.32 14.01
CA ILE A 116 19.99 -35.66 14.07
C ILE A 116 20.34 -36.42 15.35
N ALA A 117 19.68 -36.12 16.48
CA ALA A 117 19.88 -36.86 17.73
C ALA A 117 19.32 -38.30 17.70
N SER A 118 18.49 -38.64 16.71
CA SER A 118 17.81 -39.95 16.59
C SER A 118 18.58 -40.99 15.76
N VAL A 119 19.77 -40.68 15.23
CA VAL A 119 20.56 -41.59 14.37
C VAL A 119 21.90 -41.97 15.04
N ALA A 120 21.85 -42.47 16.27
CA ALA A 120 22.97 -43.19 16.87
C ALA A 120 22.46 -44.56 17.39
N PRO A 121 23.00 -45.69 16.92
CA PRO A 121 22.53 -47.00 17.34
C PRO A 121 23.12 -47.35 18.71
N ASP A 122 22.21 -47.43 19.69
CA ASP A 122 22.11 -48.41 20.78
C ASP A 122 23.38 -49.17 21.20
N ILE A 123 23.98 -48.80 22.35
CA ILE A 123 24.87 -49.67 23.15
C ILE A 123 24.60 -49.48 24.66
N THR A 124 23.89 -50.46 25.23
CA THR A 124 23.86 -50.96 26.63
C THR A 124 23.21 -50.17 27.79
N PRO A 125 22.59 -50.88 28.78
CA PRO A 125 21.74 -50.29 29.82
C PRO A 125 22.43 -50.11 31.19
N GLY A 126 22.15 -49.01 31.87
CA GLY A 126 22.50 -48.75 33.29
C GLY A 126 21.90 -47.41 33.78
N GLU A 127 21.04 -47.46 34.80
CA GLU A 127 20.27 -46.40 35.50
C GLU A 127 21.07 -45.15 36.00
N PRO A 128 20.43 -44.11 36.62
CA PRO A 128 19.26 -43.26 36.29
C PRO A 128 19.68 -41.75 36.55
N PRO A 129 18.86 -40.78 37.03
CA PRO A 129 17.49 -40.35 36.75
C PRO A 129 17.45 -38.91 36.15
N GLY A 130 16.40 -38.55 35.41
CA GLY A 130 16.21 -37.16 34.99
C GLY A 130 14.89 -36.96 34.27
N GLU A 131 14.06 -36.08 34.83
CA GLU A 131 12.75 -35.64 34.35
C GLU A 131 12.68 -35.55 32.81
N SER A 132 12.15 -36.59 32.17
CA SER A 132 11.71 -36.49 30.79
C SER A 132 10.34 -35.83 30.80
N GLN A 133 10.32 -34.50 30.73
CA GLN A 133 9.19 -33.82 30.10
C GLN A 133 9.14 -34.33 28.67
N ALA A 134 8.13 -35.15 28.39
CA ALA A 134 7.82 -35.58 27.03
C ALA A 134 7.76 -34.34 26.13
N PRO A 135 8.38 -34.35 24.94
CA PRO A 135 8.19 -33.26 24.00
C PRO A 135 6.71 -33.28 23.63
N GLU A 136 6.03 -32.18 23.96
CA GLU A 136 4.65 -31.96 23.57
C GLU A 136 4.59 -32.08 22.06
N VAL A 137 4.01 -33.19 21.59
CA VAL A 137 3.78 -33.44 20.17
C VAL A 137 3.00 -32.23 19.68
N VAL A 138 3.60 -31.41 18.82
CA VAL A 138 2.87 -30.34 18.14
C VAL A 138 1.79 -31.04 17.32
N SER A 139 0.60 -31.12 17.92
CA SER A 139 -0.53 -31.88 17.40
C SER A 139 -0.83 -31.43 15.98
N GLY A 140 -1.23 -32.36 15.12
CA GLY A 140 -1.69 -32.08 13.74
C GLY A 140 -2.70 -30.93 13.68
N ASP A 141 -3.49 -30.78 14.75
CA ASP A 141 -4.40 -29.66 15.02
C ASP A 141 -3.79 -28.27 14.82
N THR A 142 -2.52 -28.06 15.17
CA THR A 142 -1.86 -26.75 15.05
C THR A 142 -1.57 -26.42 13.58
N LEU A 143 -1.16 -27.42 12.80
CA LEU A 143 -0.82 -27.28 11.39
C LEU A 143 -2.09 -27.17 10.54
N ASP A 144 -3.14 -27.89 10.92
CA ASP A 144 -4.45 -27.80 10.28
C ASP A 144 -5.16 -26.48 10.61
N LYS A 145 -5.04 -25.94 11.83
CA LYS A 145 -5.50 -24.58 12.17
C LYS A 145 -4.82 -23.49 11.36
N VAL A 146 -3.51 -23.61 11.12
CA VAL A 146 -2.77 -22.66 10.27
C VAL A 146 -3.24 -22.76 8.82
N ARG A 147 -3.49 -23.98 8.31
CA ARG A 147 -4.04 -24.17 6.96
C ARG A 147 -5.44 -23.60 6.81
N GLU A 148 -6.31 -23.80 7.81
CA GLU A 148 -7.65 -23.24 7.85
C GLU A 148 -7.62 -21.71 7.86
N MET A 149 -6.78 -21.11 8.70
CA MET A 149 -6.58 -19.66 8.74
C MET A 149 -6.08 -19.09 7.41
N VAL A 150 -5.16 -19.78 6.72
CA VAL A 150 -4.69 -19.37 5.39
C VAL A 150 -5.81 -19.46 4.35
N LEU A 151 -6.68 -20.46 4.43
CA LEU A 151 -7.82 -20.60 3.51
C LEU A 151 -8.87 -19.52 3.76
N ASP A 152 -9.12 -19.17 5.02
CA ASP A 152 -10.03 -18.09 5.39
C ASP A 152 -9.50 -16.73 4.94
N LEU A 153 -8.22 -16.45 5.16
CA LEU A 153 -7.58 -15.23 4.64
C LEU A 153 -7.65 -15.16 3.11
N ARG A 154 -7.43 -16.27 2.41
CA ARG A 154 -7.56 -16.33 0.94
C ARG A 154 -8.99 -16.06 0.49
N ARG A 155 -10.00 -16.59 1.21
CA ARG A 155 -11.41 -16.31 0.93
C ARG A 155 -11.75 -14.85 1.19
N GLU A 156 -11.28 -14.28 2.29
CA GLU A 156 -11.51 -12.89 2.65
C GLU A 156 -10.91 -11.94 1.60
N ILE A 157 -9.66 -12.18 1.18
CA ILE A 157 -9.02 -11.45 0.10
C ILE A 157 -9.82 -11.58 -1.20
N ALA A 158 -10.27 -12.79 -1.57
CA ALA A 158 -11.06 -12.99 -2.78
C ALA A 158 -12.43 -12.28 -2.72
N MET A 159 -13.09 -12.27 -1.57
CA MET A 159 -14.39 -11.59 -1.39
C MET A 159 -14.24 -10.08 -1.42
N ASN A 160 -13.25 -9.53 -0.69
CA ASN A 160 -13.00 -8.09 -0.66
C ASN A 160 -12.54 -7.55 -2.02
N THR A 161 -11.66 -8.28 -2.72
CA THR A 161 -11.27 -7.90 -4.08
C THR A 161 -12.44 -7.96 -5.07
N HIS A 162 -13.39 -8.89 -4.88
CA HIS A 162 -14.61 -8.96 -5.70
C HIS A 162 -15.55 -7.77 -5.43
N SER A 163 -15.79 -7.42 -4.15
CA SER A 163 -16.60 -6.26 -3.80
C SER A 163 -15.98 -4.95 -4.30
N ASP A 164 -14.66 -4.80 -4.18
CA ASP A 164 -13.95 -3.61 -4.65
C ASP A 164 -14.05 -3.49 -6.18
N ARG A 165 -13.94 -4.62 -6.88
CA ARG A 165 -14.12 -4.66 -8.34
C ARG A 165 -15.53 -4.24 -8.75
N GLU A 166 -16.55 -4.68 -8.02
CA GLU A 166 -17.94 -4.28 -8.28
C GLU A 166 -18.15 -2.78 -8.06
N ILE A 167 -17.64 -2.24 -6.95
CA ILE A 167 -17.70 -0.81 -6.65
C ILE A 167 -16.99 0.00 -7.75
N MET A 168 -15.79 -0.43 -8.17
CA MET A 168 -15.06 0.22 -9.27
C MET A 168 -15.84 0.20 -10.59
N LEU A 169 -16.54 -0.89 -10.91
CA LEU A 169 -17.37 -0.98 -12.11
C LEU A 169 -18.58 -0.05 -12.02
N GLN A 170 -19.27 -0.01 -10.88
CA GLN A 170 -20.39 0.91 -10.66
C GLN A 170 -19.95 2.37 -10.76
N LEU A 171 -18.83 2.73 -10.12
CA LEU A 171 -18.27 4.07 -10.20
C LEU A 171 -17.91 4.44 -11.66
N THR A 172 -17.31 3.51 -12.40
CA THR A 172 -17.00 3.70 -13.82
C THR A 172 -18.26 3.96 -14.65
N GLN A 173 -19.35 3.24 -14.37
CA GLN A 173 -20.63 3.43 -15.05
C GLN A 173 -21.26 4.78 -14.70
N CYS A 174 -21.20 5.20 -13.43
CA CYS A 174 -21.65 6.51 -12.99
C CYS A 174 -20.87 7.64 -13.67
N VAL A 175 -19.54 7.54 -13.75
CA VAL A 175 -18.70 8.53 -14.44
C VAL A 175 -19.03 8.60 -15.93
N ARG A 176 -19.22 7.47 -16.60
CA ARG A 176 -19.64 7.45 -18.02
C ARG A 176 -21.00 8.10 -18.22
N LYS A 177 -21.97 7.83 -17.34
CA LYS A 177 -23.30 8.46 -17.38
C LYS A 177 -23.19 9.96 -17.18
N LEU A 178 -22.46 10.39 -16.16
CA LEU A 178 -22.21 11.81 -15.87
C LEU A 178 -21.55 12.53 -17.06
N ALA A 179 -20.56 11.90 -17.70
CA ALA A 179 -19.90 12.47 -18.87
C ALA A 179 -20.87 12.71 -20.03
N LEU A 180 -21.82 11.80 -20.27
CA LEU A 180 -22.88 11.96 -21.26
C LEU A 180 -23.85 13.07 -20.87
N GLU A 181 -24.29 13.12 -19.61
CA GLU A 181 -25.20 14.16 -19.11
C GLU A 181 -24.57 15.55 -19.18
N VAL A 182 -23.29 15.70 -18.83
CA VAL A 182 -22.54 16.97 -18.96
C VAL A 182 -22.43 17.40 -20.42
N ARG A 183 -22.15 16.46 -21.32
CA ARG A 183 -22.11 16.73 -22.76
C ARG A 183 -23.48 17.20 -23.27
N ASP A 184 -24.54 16.52 -22.87
CA ASP A 184 -25.91 16.84 -23.30
C ASP A 184 -26.38 18.17 -22.69
N LEU A 185 -26.01 18.49 -21.45
CA LEU A 185 -26.19 19.81 -20.83
C LEU A 185 -25.48 20.89 -21.62
N ARG A 186 -24.21 20.68 -22.00
CA ARG A 186 -23.45 21.63 -22.83
C ARG A 186 -24.14 21.89 -24.16
N TYR A 187 -24.63 20.86 -24.85
CA TYR A 187 -25.42 21.03 -26.08
C TYR A 187 -26.74 21.77 -25.84
N ALA A 188 -27.43 21.47 -24.75
CA ALA A 188 -28.66 22.15 -24.38
C ALA A 188 -28.44 23.64 -24.08
N PHE A 189 -27.33 23.99 -23.42
CA PHE A 189 -26.89 25.38 -23.22
C PHE A 189 -26.57 26.09 -24.54
N LEU A 190 -25.84 25.44 -25.44
CA LEU A 190 -25.55 25.99 -26.77
C LEU A 190 -26.84 26.28 -27.54
N LEU A 191 -27.79 25.33 -27.55
CA LEU A 191 -29.10 25.53 -28.18
C LEU A 191 -29.92 26.62 -27.48
N ALA A 192 -29.85 26.74 -26.16
CA ALA A 192 -30.56 27.76 -25.38
C ALA A 192 -30.01 29.18 -25.66
N SER A 193 -28.72 29.29 -25.98
CA SER A 193 -28.08 30.56 -26.34
C SER A 193 -28.40 31.02 -27.77
N SER A 194 -28.77 30.09 -28.67
CA SER A 194 -29.14 30.40 -30.05
C SER A 194 -30.55 30.98 -30.17
N ARG A 195 -30.71 32.13 -30.84
CA ARG A 195 -32.05 32.72 -31.09
C ARG A 195 -33.01 31.77 -31.82
N LYS A 196 -32.50 30.90 -32.69
CA LYS A 196 -33.31 30.00 -33.52
C LYS A 196 -33.83 28.78 -32.75
N ASP A 197 -33.02 28.23 -31.85
CA ASP A 197 -33.33 26.98 -31.14
C ASP A 197 -33.49 27.13 -29.63
N ARG A 198 -33.56 28.37 -29.12
CA ARG A 198 -33.67 28.70 -27.68
C ARG A 198 -34.72 27.89 -26.93
N LYS A 199 -35.92 27.76 -27.50
CA LYS A 199 -37.03 27.00 -26.89
C LYS A 199 -36.69 25.51 -26.74
N LYS A 200 -36.00 24.92 -27.72
CA LYS A 200 -35.55 23.52 -27.66
C LYS A 200 -34.46 23.35 -26.62
N GLY A 201 -33.49 24.26 -26.57
CA GLY A 201 -32.43 24.26 -25.56
C GLY A 201 -32.97 24.33 -24.13
N ILE A 202 -33.87 25.28 -23.84
CA ILE A 202 -34.50 25.43 -22.52
C ILE A 202 -35.31 24.18 -22.14
N LYS A 203 -36.08 23.60 -23.07
CA LYS A 203 -36.84 22.36 -22.81
C LYS A 203 -35.93 21.17 -22.52
N THR A 204 -34.78 21.08 -23.18
CA THR A 204 -33.80 20.02 -22.93
C THR A 204 -33.07 20.23 -21.60
N LEU A 205 -32.68 21.46 -21.26
CA LEU A 205 -32.10 21.80 -19.95
C LEU A 205 -33.05 21.42 -18.81
N SER A 206 -34.33 21.80 -18.93
CA SER A 206 -35.34 21.49 -17.91
C SER A 206 -35.51 19.99 -17.69
N ARG A 207 -35.37 19.16 -18.75
CA ARG A 207 -35.47 17.70 -18.66
C ARG A 207 -34.24 17.06 -18.02
N LEU A 208 -33.05 17.58 -18.34
CA LEU A 208 -31.79 17.08 -17.82
C LEU A 208 -31.62 17.42 -16.32
N LEU A 209 -32.19 18.54 -15.87
CA LEU A 209 -32.14 18.98 -14.47
C LEU A 209 -33.29 18.41 -13.61
N SER A 210 -34.30 17.79 -14.22
CA SER A 210 -35.45 17.20 -13.52
C SER A 210 -35.36 15.69 -13.32
N ASN A 211 -34.30 15.06 -13.83
CA ASN A 211 -33.97 13.64 -13.63
C ASN A 211 -33.06 13.48 -12.42
#